data_AF-A0A925J2P7-F1
#
_entry.id   AF-A0A925J2P7-F1
#
_cell.length_a   1.000
_cell.length_b   1.000
_cell.length_c   1.000
_cell.angle_alpha   90.00
_cell.angle_beta   90.00
_cell.angle_gamma   90.00
#
_symmetry.space_group_name_H-M   'P 1'
#
loop_
_entity.id
_entity.type
_entity.pdbx_description
1 polymer ?
#
loop_
_entity_poly.entity_id
_entity_poly.type
_entity_poly.pdbx_seq_one_letter_code
_entity_poly.pdbx_strand_id
1 'polypeptide(L)'
;AHGFIPKESSAEELNTAIDHVLTSAKPFISPRIPRRSFRDGAAVEHPALDRLTPRHRQILRLIGDGKSTQDIADDLGVSPRTVEFHRASIRKALGITTEWGLMRFAIMMRVSEGDSPVDPVVSVEPEQPRA
;
A
#
# COMPACT_ATOMS: atom_id res chain seq x y z
N ALA A 1 -2.29 -11.13 15.12
CA ALA A 1 -3.21 -10.87 16.25
C ALA A 1 -4.53 -11.56 15.93
N HIS A 2 -5.10 -12.36 16.85
CA HIS A 2 -6.20 -13.32 16.54
C HIS A 2 -7.60 -12.88 17.02
N GLY A 3 -7.80 -11.60 17.36
CA GLY A 3 -9.12 -11.07 17.75
C GLY A 3 -9.02 -9.71 18.44
N PHE A 4 -10.11 -8.94 18.46
CA PHE A 4 -10.18 -7.64 19.13
C PHE A 4 -11.53 -7.47 19.83
N ILE A 5 -11.48 -7.07 21.10
CA ILE A 5 -12.65 -6.85 21.96
C ILE A 5 -12.45 -5.51 22.68
N PRO A 6 -13.43 -4.58 22.67
CA PRO A 6 -13.35 -3.33 23.39
C PRO A 6 -13.38 -3.55 24.92
N LYS A 7 -12.71 -2.67 25.67
CA LYS A 7 -12.55 -2.79 27.13
C LYS A 7 -13.88 -2.74 27.91
N GLU A 8 -14.95 -2.30 27.26
CA GLU A 8 -16.30 -2.18 27.81
C GLU A 8 -17.20 -3.40 27.51
N SER A 9 -16.65 -4.45 26.89
CA SER A 9 -17.39 -5.69 26.62
C SER A 9 -17.68 -6.48 27.90
N SER A 10 -18.85 -7.13 27.95
CA SER A 10 -19.26 -7.96 29.08
C SER A 10 -18.42 -9.25 29.16
N ALA A 11 -18.33 -9.85 30.34
CA ALA A 11 -17.61 -11.10 30.55
C ALA A 11 -18.13 -12.25 29.65
N GLU A 12 -19.41 -12.25 29.33
CA GLU A 12 -20.04 -13.22 28.41
C GLU A 12 -19.57 -13.06 26.97
N GLU A 13 -19.35 -11.82 26.51
CA GLU A 13 -18.83 -11.52 25.18
C GLU A 13 -17.36 -11.94 25.04
N LEU A 14 -16.58 -11.78 26.12
CA LEU A 14 -15.19 -12.25 26.18
C LEU A 14 -15.10 -13.79 26.10
N ASN A 15 -15.96 -14.49 26.85
CA ASN A 15 -15.98 -15.96 26.83
C ASN A 15 -16.39 -16.49 25.45
N THR A 16 -17.39 -15.86 24.82
CA THR A 16 -17.82 -16.19 23.45
C THR A 16 -16.68 -15.98 22.45
N ALA A 17 -15.92 -14.89 22.59
CA ALA A 17 -14.79 -14.60 21.72
C ALA A 17 -13.66 -15.63 21.82
N ILE A 18 -13.34 -16.05 23.06
CA ILE A 18 -12.31 -17.06 23.31
C ILE A 18 -12.73 -18.40 22.71
N ASP A 19 -13.95 -18.85 22.99
CA ASP A 19 -14.51 -20.10 22.47
C ASP A 19 -14.54 -20.12 20.93
N HIS A 20 -14.90 -18.98 20.32
CA HIS A 20 -14.96 -18.85 18.87
C HIS A 20 -13.56 -18.85 18.21
N VAL A 21 -12.55 -18.22 18.82
CA VAL A 21 -11.16 -18.25 18.32
C VAL A 21 -10.56 -19.64 18.44
N LEU A 22 -10.82 -20.33 19.57
CA LEU A 22 -10.32 -21.69 19.82
C LEU A 22 -10.96 -22.74 18.90
N THR A 23 -12.25 -22.57 18.57
CA THR A 23 -12.99 -23.55 17.76
C THR A 23 -12.86 -23.31 16.26
N SER A 24 -12.87 -22.05 15.82
CA SER A 24 -12.97 -21.72 14.39
C SER A 24 -11.64 -21.32 13.74
N ALA A 25 -10.55 -21.18 14.51
CA ALA A 25 -9.26 -20.62 14.07
C ALA A 25 -9.38 -19.29 13.29
N LYS A 26 -10.50 -18.60 13.44
CA LYS A 26 -10.84 -17.34 12.77
C LYS A 26 -10.88 -16.23 13.81
N PRO A 27 -10.39 -15.03 13.48
CA PRO A 27 -10.40 -13.93 14.42
C PRO A 27 -11.83 -13.55 14.79
N PHE A 28 -12.12 -13.55 16.10
CA PHE A 28 -13.39 -13.03 16.60
C PHE A 28 -13.29 -11.51 16.74
N ILE A 29 -14.22 -10.81 16.09
CA ILE A 29 -14.35 -9.35 16.14
C ILE A 29 -15.74 -9.06 16.68
N SER A 30 -15.81 -8.32 17.79
CA SER A 30 -17.09 -7.91 18.37
C SER A 30 -17.95 -7.19 17.30
N PRO A 31 -19.25 -7.50 17.19
CA PRO A 31 -20.16 -6.85 16.23
C PRO A 31 -20.24 -5.32 16.37
N ARG A 32 -19.78 -4.80 17.52
CA ARG A 32 -19.75 -3.37 17.83
C ARG A 32 -18.61 -2.62 17.13
N ILE A 33 -17.66 -3.34 16.56
CA ILE A 33 -16.57 -2.76 15.79
C ILE A 33 -17.00 -2.71 14.33
N PRO A 34 -17.03 -1.53 13.69
CA PRO A 34 -17.28 -1.43 12.28
C PRO A 34 -16.28 -2.33 11.54
N ARG A 35 -16.78 -3.36 10.84
CA ARG A 35 -15.96 -4.33 10.07
C ARG A 35 -15.02 -3.65 9.06
N ARG A 36 -15.25 -2.38 8.76
CA ARG A 36 -14.39 -1.53 7.91
C ARG A 36 -12.99 -1.30 8.49
N SER A 37 -12.82 -1.41 9.81
CA SER A 37 -11.54 -1.23 10.51
C SER A 37 -10.68 -2.50 10.54
N PHE A 38 -11.29 -3.64 10.25
CA PHE A 38 -10.64 -4.95 10.22
C PHE A 38 -10.90 -5.56 8.83
N ARG A 39 -10.20 -5.05 7.82
CA ARG A 39 -10.04 -5.81 6.59
C ARG A 39 -8.85 -6.73 6.81
N ASP A 40 -9.15 -8.03 6.92
CA ASP A 40 -8.19 -9.11 6.77
C ASP A 40 -7.31 -8.84 5.53
N GLY A 41 -6.04 -9.23 5.62
CA GLY A 41 -5.00 -9.06 4.58
C GLY A 41 -5.24 -9.82 3.27
N ALA A 42 -6.48 -9.98 2.83
CA ALA A 42 -6.80 -10.26 1.45
C ALA A 42 -6.57 -8.97 0.66
N ALA A 43 -5.63 -9.01 -0.29
CA ALA A 43 -5.29 -7.93 -1.21
C ALA A 43 -6.54 -7.12 -1.58
N VAL A 44 -6.71 -5.98 -0.92
CA VAL A 44 -7.75 -5.04 -1.28
C VAL A 44 -7.22 -4.44 -2.57
N GLU A 45 -7.64 -4.99 -3.71
CA GLU A 45 -7.63 -4.23 -4.96
C GLU A 45 -8.44 -2.97 -4.65
N HIS A 46 -7.71 -1.91 -4.32
CA HIS A 46 -8.32 -0.67 -3.92
C HIS A 46 -9.02 -0.18 -5.19
N PRO A 47 -10.34 0.07 -5.22
CA PRO A 47 -11.05 0.51 -6.43
C PRO A 47 -10.53 1.85 -7.01
N ALA A 48 -9.56 2.45 -6.34
CA ALA A 48 -8.80 3.61 -6.81
C ALA A 48 -7.62 3.21 -7.72
N LEU A 49 -7.03 2.02 -7.57
CA LEU A 49 -6.03 1.45 -8.48
C LEU A 49 -6.60 1.12 -9.85
N ASP A 50 -7.88 0.70 -9.94
CA ASP A 50 -8.54 0.42 -11.21
C ASP A 50 -8.64 1.65 -12.12
N ARG A 51 -8.58 2.85 -11.52
CA ARG A 51 -8.58 4.13 -12.23
C ARG A 51 -7.19 4.50 -12.75
N LEU A 52 -6.15 3.75 -12.40
CA LEU A 52 -4.78 4.01 -12.79
C LEU A 52 -4.38 3.14 -13.98
N THR A 53 -3.76 3.77 -14.98
CA THR A 53 -3.13 3.06 -16.09
C THR A 53 -1.95 2.21 -15.57
N PRO A 54 -1.48 1.20 -16.33
CA PRO A 54 -0.29 0.42 -15.95
C PRO A 54 0.91 1.29 -15.62
N ARG A 55 1.13 2.36 -16.39
CA ARG A 55 2.24 3.31 -16.15
C ARG A 55 2.07 4.09 -14.85
N HIS A 56 0.84 4.50 -14.53
CA HIS A 56 0.53 5.15 -13.25
C HIS A 56 0.79 4.25 -12.05
N ARG A 57 0.44 2.95 -12.15
CA ARG A 57 0.71 1.97 -11.10
C ARG A 57 2.21 1.75 -10.90
N GLN A 58 2.99 1.67 -11.97
CA GLN A 58 4.45 1.56 -11.91
C GLN A 58 5.07 2.75 -11.17
N ILE A 59 4.69 3.98 -11.54
CA ILE A 59 5.19 5.20 -10.89
C ILE A 59 4.75 5.26 -9.42
N LEU A 60 3.50 4.90 -9.12
CA LEU A 60 2.99 4.87 -7.74
C LEU A 60 3.79 3.91 -6.85
N ARG A 61 4.20 2.75 -7.36
CA ARG A 61 5.05 1.79 -6.64
C ARG A 61 6.41 2.40 -6.30
N LEU A 62 7.09 3.00 -7.28
CA LEU A 62 8.40 3.63 -7.06
C LEU A 62 8.32 4.80 -6.06
N ILE A 63 7.20 5.53 -6.04
CA ILE A 63 6.94 6.54 -5.01
C ILE A 63 6.82 5.89 -3.62
N GLY A 64 6.11 4.76 -3.52
CA GLY A 64 5.99 3.99 -2.28
C GLY A 64 7.32 3.43 -1.77
N ASP A 65 8.27 3.22 -2.68
CA ASP A 65 9.65 2.82 -2.37
C ASP A 65 10.51 3.99 -1.89
N GLY A 66 9.97 5.22 -1.88
CA GLY A 66 10.67 6.42 -1.45
C GLY A 66 11.60 7.02 -2.50
N LYS A 67 11.53 6.58 -3.77
CA LYS A 67 12.38 7.10 -4.83
C LYS A 67 12.07 8.57 -5.15
N SER A 68 13.11 9.35 -5.43
CA SER A 68 12.95 10.74 -5.84
C SER A 68 12.42 10.84 -7.27
N THR A 69 11.92 12.01 -7.68
CA THR A 69 11.48 12.25 -9.07
C THR A 69 12.60 12.00 -10.07
N GLN A 70 13.85 12.28 -9.69
CA GLN A 70 15.02 12.05 -10.52
C GLN A 70 15.28 10.55 -10.68
N ASP A 71 15.32 9.80 -9.57
CA ASP A 71 15.56 8.35 -9.60
C ASP A 71 14.46 7.63 -10.41
N ILE A 72 13.21 8.05 -10.26
CA ILE A 72 12.09 7.50 -11.04
C ILE A 72 12.25 7.83 -12.53
N ALA A 73 12.78 8.99 -12.87
CA ALA A 73 13.00 9.40 -14.26
C ALA A 73 14.10 8.53 -14.90
N ASP A 74 15.18 8.31 -14.15
CA ASP A 74 16.33 7.50 -14.56
C ASP A 74 15.94 6.01 -14.71
N ASP A 75 15.22 5.44 -13.73
CA ASP A 75 14.68 4.07 -13.78
C ASP A 75 13.79 3.81 -15.00
N LEU A 76 13.04 4.83 -15.41
CA LEU A 76 12.00 4.73 -16.41
C LEU A 76 12.44 5.22 -17.79
N GLY A 77 13.66 5.75 -17.91
CA GLY A 77 14.21 6.33 -19.14
C GLY A 77 13.42 7.54 -19.67
N VAL A 78 12.83 8.34 -18.78
CA VAL A 78 12.01 9.51 -19.14
C VAL A 78 12.56 10.78 -18.50
N SER A 79 12.08 11.95 -18.94
CA SER A 79 12.48 13.21 -18.28
C SER A 79 11.83 13.35 -16.89
N PRO A 80 12.49 14.02 -15.92
CA PRO A 80 11.88 14.33 -14.62
C PRO A 80 10.55 15.08 -14.74
N ARG A 81 10.44 15.95 -15.75
CA ARG A 81 9.20 16.67 -16.08
C ARG A 81 8.06 15.74 -16.47
N THR A 82 8.37 14.63 -17.14
CA THR A 82 7.39 13.58 -17.48
C THR A 82 6.90 12.87 -16.23
N VAL A 83 7.80 12.60 -15.27
CA VAL A 83 7.43 11.99 -13.98
C VAL A 83 6.52 12.94 -13.19
N GLU A 84 6.83 14.24 -13.13
CA GLU A 84 5.95 15.23 -12.49
C GLU A 84 4.56 15.27 -13.11
N PHE A 85 4.47 15.22 -14.44
CA PHE A 85 3.20 15.15 -15.15
C PHE A 85 2.39 13.90 -14.76
N HIS A 86 3.04 12.74 -14.69
CA HIS A 86 2.40 11.52 -14.22
C HIS A 86 1.97 11.62 -12.75
N ARG A 87 2.78 12.18 -11.85
CA ARG A 87 2.41 12.41 -10.43
C ARG A 87 1.17 13.28 -10.31
N ALA A 88 1.06 14.34 -11.12
CA ALA A 88 -0.12 15.20 -11.16
C ALA A 88 -1.37 14.45 -11.69
N SER A 89 -1.20 13.64 -12.73
CA SER A 89 -2.28 12.82 -13.28
C SER A 89 -2.77 11.74 -12.31
N ILE A 90 -1.86 11.10 -11.57
CA ILE A 90 -2.17 10.14 -10.52
C ILE A 90 -2.94 10.82 -9.39
N ARG A 91 -2.48 11.98 -8.92
CA ARG A 91 -3.18 12.80 -7.91
C ARG A 91 -4.60 13.12 -8.34
N LYS A 92 -4.79 13.57 -9.59
CA LYS A 92 -6.12 13.86 -10.15
C LYS A 92 -7.00 12.61 -10.21
N ALA A 93 -6.46 11.47 -10.65
CA ALA A 93 -7.21 10.21 -10.74
C ALA A 93 -7.64 9.67 -9.37
N LEU A 94 -6.82 9.88 -8.33
CA LEU A 94 -7.06 9.43 -6.97
C LEU A 94 -7.82 10.46 -6.10
N GLY A 95 -8.05 11.68 -6.61
CA GLY A 95 -8.65 12.78 -5.83
C GLY A 95 -7.75 13.31 -4.71
N ILE A 96 -6.43 13.14 -4.85
CA ILE A 96 -5.44 13.58 -3.86
C ILE A 96 -4.94 14.97 -4.25
N THR A 97 -5.03 15.93 -3.33
CA THR A 97 -4.62 17.31 -3.58
C THR A 97 -3.15 17.57 -3.26
N THR A 98 -2.58 16.85 -2.30
CA THR A 98 -1.22 17.10 -1.78
C THR A 98 -0.22 16.03 -2.21
N GLU A 99 1.04 16.44 -2.34
CA GLU A 99 2.14 15.52 -2.64
C GLU A 99 2.36 14.50 -1.52
N TRP A 100 2.28 14.97 -0.27
CA TRP A 100 2.31 14.11 0.91
C TRP A 100 1.16 13.09 0.95
N GLY A 101 -0.03 13.48 0.46
CA GLY A 101 -1.16 12.56 0.32
C GLY A 101 -0.86 11.44 -0.66
N LEU A 102 -0.16 11.74 -1.76
CA LEU A 102 0.25 10.75 -2.76
C LEU A 102 1.27 9.77 -2.18
N MET A 103 2.28 10.29 -1.48
CA MET A 103 3.29 9.47 -0.80
C MET A 103 2.66 8.55 0.25
N ARG A 104 1.80 9.09 1.12
CA ARG A 104 1.08 8.31 2.13
C ARG A 104 0.23 7.21 1.49
N PHE A 105 -0.47 7.52 0.41
CA PHE A 105 -1.28 6.54 -0.31
C PHE A 105 -0.41 5.42 -0.90
N ALA A 106 0.72 5.75 -1.53
CA ALA A 106 1.65 4.78 -2.09
C ALA A 106 2.19 3.81 -1.01
N ILE A 107 2.56 4.33 0.16
CA ILE A 107 3.03 3.51 1.29
C ILE A 107 1.92 2.58 1.80
N MET A 108 0.70 3.09 2.02
CA MET A 108 -0.42 2.27 2.51
C MET A 108 -0.80 1.14 1.54
N MET A 109 -0.71 1.39 0.23
CA MET A 109 -0.96 0.38 -0.79
C MET A 109 0.11 -0.72 -0.76
N ARG A 110 1.39 -0.36 -0.55
CA ARG A 110 2.49 -1.35 -0.41
C ARG A 110 2.30 -2.27 0.80
N VAL A 111 1.79 -1.75 1.92
CA VAL A 111 1.49 -2.56 3.11
C VAL A 111 0.37 -3.59 2.86
N SER A 112 -0.47 -3.36 1.84
CA SER A 112 -1.59 -4.24 1.48
C SER A 112 -1.21 -5.31 0.45
N GLU A 113 -0.19 -5.07 -0.38
CA GLU A 113 0.48 -6.11 -1.17
C GLU A 113 1.58 -6.73 -0.29
N GLY A 114 1.17 -7.60 0.63
CA GLY A 114 2.08 -8.31 1.53
C GLY A 114 3.28 -8.86 0.77
N ASP A 115 4.46 -8.35 1.12
CA ASP A 115 5.78 -8.92 0.87
C ASP A 115 5.94 -9.67 -0.45
N SER A 116 6.07 -8.93 -1.55
CA SER A 116 6.81 -9.43 -2.71
C SER A 116 8.15 -8.71 -2.75
N PRO A 117 9.29 -9.42 -2.64
CA PRO A 117 10.60 -8.82 -2.76
C PRO A 117 10.72 -8.29 -4.20
N VAL A 118 10.61 -6.96 -4.34
CA VAL A 118 11.16 -6.29 -5.51
C VAL A 118 12.66 -6.51 -5.43
N ASP A 119 13.16 -7.33 -6.37
CA ASP A 119 14.56 -7.64 -6.54
C ASP A 119 15.42 -6.39 -6.31
N PRO A 120 16.51 -6.49 -5.51
CA PRO A 120 17.44 -5.39 -5.37
C PRO A 120 17.91 -5.03 -6.77
N VAL A 121 17.68 -3.77 -7.12
CA VAL A 121 18.24 -3.07 -8.28
C VAL A 121 19.62 -3.66 -8.56
N VAL A 122 19.75 -4.40 -9.67
CA VAL A 122 21.08 -4.75 -10.20
C VAL A 122 21.76 -3.41 -10.44
N SER A 123 22.69 -3.08 -9.55
CA SER A 123 23.69 -2.06 -9.76
C SER A 123 24.50 -2.49 -10.98
N VAL A 124 24.06 -2.10 -12.17
CA VAL A 124 24.95 -2.04 -13.32
C VAL A 124 25.65 -0.69 -13.19
N GLU A 125 26.85 -0.71 -12.63
CA GLU A 125 27.81 0.38 -12.78
C GLU A 125 27.90 0.75 -14.26
N PRO A 126 27.70 2.02 -14.65
CA PRO A 126 28.12 2.46 -15.97
C PRO A 126 29.65 2.49 -15.98
N GLU A 127 30.25 1.43 -16.52
CA GLU A 127 31.67 1.40 -16.86
C GLU A 127 31.94 2.58 -17.81
N GLN A 128 32.69 3.55 -17.31
CA GLN A 128 32.98 4.80 -17.99
C GLN A 128 33.76 4.54 -19.29
N PRO A 129 33.39 5.15 -20.43
CA PRO A 129 34.27 5.17 -21.59
C PRO A 129 35.25 6.33 -21.42
N ARG A 130 36.56 6.03 -21.50
CA ARG A 130 37.64 6.80 -22.17
C ARG A 130 39.01 6.57 -21.54
N ALA A 131 39.90 5.89 -22.25
CA ALA A 131 41.02 6.51 -22.98
C ALA A 131 41.63 5.49 -23.95
#